data_AF-A0A098LHG8-F1
#
_entry.id   AF-A0A098LHG8-F1
#
_cell.length_a   1.000
_cell.length_b   1.000
_cell.length_c   1.000
_cell.angle_alpha   90.00
_cell.angle_beta   90.00
_cell.angle_gamma   90.00
#
_symmetry.space_group_name_H-M   'P 1'
#
loop_
_entity.id
_entity.type
_entity.pdbx_description
1 polymer ?
#
loop_
_entity_poly.entity_id
_entity_poly.type
_entity_poly.pdbx_seq_one_letter_code
_entity_poly.pdbx_strand_id
1 'polypeptide(L)'
;MDAFSRIKNTIEIPKEDEVTSVADSQGEVLYRLVKENGLKRTLEVGFAYGKSGSYIMSASQSQHVAIDPYQERFQNIGVRNIEKLGLGHNLELHRNFSHIVMPQLLNEKRSFDLIFIDGDHRFDGIFVDFFYADRLLDMGGFIVFHDTWMRSTCMVESFVKKNRTDFKYIRVEDENLGVFQRVGWDNRDWIHFKEFYTMKSYTKFQVMADLIGQKDV
;
A
#
# COMPACT_ATOMS: atom_id res chain seq x y z
N MET A 1 -4.98 21.63 17.12
CA MET A 1 -3.91 20.91 16.42
C MET A 1 -4.53 20.28 15.19
N ASP A 2 -3.97 20.51 14.00
CA ASP A 2 -4.46 19.86 12.77
C ASP A 2 -4.22 18.33 12.82
N ALA A 3 -4.89 17.59 11.93
CA ALA A 3 -4.84 16.13 11.95
C ALA A 3 -3.41 15.56 11.75
N PHE A 4 -2.59 16.22 10.94
CA PHE A 4 -1.21 15.76 10.65
C PHE A 4 -0.31 15.98 11.86
N SER A 5 -0.37 17.17 12.45
CA SER A 5 0.33 17.50 13.69
C SER A 5 -0.04 16.55 14.83
N ARG A 6 -1.32 16.15 14.92
CA ARG A 6 -1.74 15.15 15.91
C ARG A 6 -1.07 13.80 15.67
N ILE A 7 -1.07 13.30 14.43
CA ILE A 7 -0.47 12.00 14.10
C ILE A 7 1.03 12.04 14.42
N LYS A 8 1.77 13.01 13.87
CA LYS A 8 3.23 13.15 14.02
C LYS A 8 3.68 13.22 15.47
N ASN A 9 2.91 13.89 16.32
CA ASN A 9 3.24 14.04 17.74
C ASN A 9 2.78 12.86 18.62
N THR A 10 1.96 11.95 18.09
CA THR A 10 1.39 10.83 18.86
C THR A 10 2.10 9.51 18.58
N ILE A 11 2.47 9.28 17.32
CA ILE A 11 3.07 8.01 16.91
C ILE A 11 4.56 7.95 17.28
N GLU A 12 5.03 6.76 17.61
CA GLU A 12 6.42 6.48 17.88
C GLU A 12 7.01 5.61 16.77
N ILE A 13 8.16 6.02 16.24
CA ILE A 13 8.97 5.25 15.30
C ILE A 13 10.38 5.22 15.90
N PRO A 14 11.02 4.05 16.05
CA PRO A 14 12.41 3.98 16.48
C PRO A 14 13.31 4.81 15.56
N LYS A 15 14.27 5.54 16.12
CA LYS A 15 15.13 6.49 15.38
C LYS A 15 15.89 5.80 14.24
N GLU A 16 16.33 4.58 14.50
CA GLU A 16 17.02 3.71 13.56
C GLU A 16 16.17 3.35 12.32
N ASP A 17 14.85 3.43 12.41
CA ASP A 17 13.90 3.06 11.35
C ASP A 17 13.08 4.25 10.82
N GLU A 18 13.43 5.49 11.19
CA GLU A 18 12.75 6.69 10.67
C GLU A 18 12.86 6.82 9.15
N VAL A 19 13.98 6.38 8.57
CA VAL A 19 14.27 6.48 7.14
C VAL A 19 13.59 5.38 6.33
N THR A 20 13.46 4.19 6.90
CA THR A 20 12.86 3.01 6.23
C THR A 20 11.34 3.01 6.36
N SER A 21 10.79 3.75 7.32
CA SER A 21 9.35 3.95 7.45
C SER A 21 8.82 4.89 6.38
N VAL A 22 7.53 4.73 6.04
CA VAL A 22 6.77 5.67 5.21
C VAL A 22 7.08 7.14 5.60
N ALA A 23 7.32 8.00 4.63
CA ALA A 23 7.55 9.42 4.89
C ALA A 23 6.25 10.12 5.31
N ASP A 24 6.33 11.20 6.09
CA ASP A 24 5.12 11.96 6.46
C ASP A 24 4.40 12.51 5.22
N SER A 25 5.12 12.95 4.19
CA SER A 25 4.54 13.41 2.93
C SER A 25 3.67 12.34 2.27
N GLN A 26 4.11 11.09 2.30
CA GLN A 26 3.40 9.94 1.76
C GLN A 26 2.14 9.63 2.59
N GLY A 27 2.26 9.68 3.93
CA GLY A 27 1.12 9.57 4.84
C GLY A 27 0.07 10.66 4.62
N GLU A 28 0.49 11.90 4.38
CA GLU A 28 -0.41 13.02 4.08
C GLU A 28 -1.13 12.85 2.73
N VAL A 29 -0.46 12.27 1.72
CA VAL A 29 -1.09 11.89 0.44
C VAL A 29 -2.16 10.81 0.68
N LEU A 30 -1.85 9.76 1.44
CA LEU A 30 -2.82 8.70 1.78
C LEU A 30 -4.02 9.27 2.55
N TYR A 31 -3.78 10.16 3.52
CA TYR A 31 -4.85 10.82 4.28
C TYR A 31 -5.78 11.61 3.35
N ARG A 32 -5.22 12.44 2.45
CA ARG A 32 -6.01 13.24 1.50
C ARG A 32 -6.81 12.35 0.57
N LEU A 33 -6.19 11.32 0.00
CA LEU A 33 -6.86 10.36 -0.88
C LEU A 33 -8.07 9.73 -0.19
N VAL A 34 -7.92 9.26 1.05
CA VAL A 34 -9.01 8.69 1.85
C VAL A 34 -10.08 9.74 2.16
N LYS A 35 -9.68 10.92 2.62
CA LYS A 35 -10.61 11.95 3.09
C LYS A 35 -11.45 12.55 1.95
N GLU A 36 -10.81 12.87 0.83
CA GLU A 36 -11.43 13.53 -0.31
C GLU A 36 -12.38 12.59 -1.08
N ASN A 37 -12.08 11.30 -1.11
CA ASN A 37 -12.92 10.28 -1.77
C ASN A 37 -13.89 9.58 -0.82
N GLY A 38 -13.89 9.94 0.48
CA GLY A 38 -14.79 9.36 1.46
C GLY A 38 -14.60 7.85 1.68
N LEU A 39 -13.37 7.35 1.55
CA LEU A 39 -13.06 5.92 1.65
C LEU A 39 -13.21 5.42 3.09
N LYS A 40 -13.83 4.24 3.28
CA LYS A 40 -14.21 3.75 4.62
C LYS A 40 -13.68 2.37 4.94
N ARG A 41 -13.73 1.44 3.99
CA ARG A 41 -13.19 0.09 4.15
C ARG A 41 -11.80 0.07 3.55
N THR A 42 -10.79 -0.06 4.40
CA THR A 42 -9.39 0.06 3.96
C THR A 42 -8.61 -1.21 4.32
N LEU A 43 -7.72 -1.62 3.44
CA LEU A 43 -6.80 -2.74 3.61
C LEU A 43 -5.37 -2.26 3.41
N GLU A 44 -4.46 -2.74 4.24
CA GLU A 44 -3.02 -2.48 4.14
C GLU A 44 -2.24 -3.79 4.23
N VAL A 45 -1.28 -3.97 3.33
CA VAL A 45 -0.29 -5.05 3.36
C VAL A 45 1.06 -4.44 3.71
N GLY A 46 1.63 -4.83 4.85
CA GLY A 46 2.78 -4.16 5.46
C GLY A 46 2.33 -3.07 6.43
N PHE A 47 2.40 -3.34 7.74
CA PHE A 47 1.89 -2.42 8.77
C PHE A 47 3.03 -1.78 9.58
N ALA A 48 4.09 -2.53 9.87
CA ALA A 48 5.28 -2.14 10.61
C ALA A 48 4.94 -1.30 11.87
N TYR A 49 5.44 -0.06 11.92
CA TYR A 49 5.19 0.89 13.01
C TYR A 49 3.84 1.61 12.92
N GLY A 50 2.96 1.20 12.00
CA GLY A 50 1.60 1.68 11.85
C GLY A 50 1.48 3.10 11.34
N LYS A 51 2.50 3.63 10.64
CA LYS A 51 2.53 5.04 10.23
C LYS A 51 1.49 5.34 9.14
N SER A 52 1.57 4.64 8.01
CA SER A 52 0.59 4.71 6.92
C SER A 52 -0.83 4.40 7.43
N GLY A 53 -1.00 3.31 8.17
CA GLY A 53 -2.24 2.99 8.88
C GLY A 53 -2.75 4.13 9.76
N SER A 54 -1.88 4.84 10.49
CA SER A 54 -2.28 6.00 11.32
C SER A 54 -2.90 7.13 10.50
N TYR A 55 -2.34 7.44 9.33
CA TYR A 55 -2.90 8.44 8.41
C TYR A 55 -4.21 7.96 7.78
N ILE A 56 -4.26 6.72 7.28
CA ILE A 56 -5.44 6.12 6.66
C ILE A 56 -6.61 6.06 7.65
N MET A 57 -6.36 5.56 8.86
CA MET A 57 -7.38 5.42 9.91
C MET A 57 -7.83 6.78 10.45
N SER A 58 -6.90 7.74 10.59
CA SER A 58 -7.25 9.10 11.00
C SER A 58 -8.17 9.79 9.99
N ALA A 59 -7.97 9.57 8.69
CA ALA A 59 -8.82 10.12 7.64
C ALA A 59 -10.21 9.45 7.57
N SER A 60 -10.23 8.11 7.57
CA SER A 60 -11.44 7.31 7.37
C SER A 60 -12.35 7.30 8.60
N GLN A 61 -11.78 7.27 9.82
CA GLN A 61 -12.49 7.03 11.08
C GLN A 61 -13.37 5.77 10.98
N SER A 62 -12.86 4.71 10.37
CA SER A 62 -13.61 3.50 10.01
C SER A 62 -12.69 2.28 10.03
N GLN A 63 -13.28 1.10 9.81
CA GLN A 63 -12.56 -0.18 9.88
C GLN A 63 -11.38 -0.23 8.90
N HIS A 64 -10.25 -0.66 9.41
CA HIS A 64 -8.99 -0.81 8.70
C HIS A 64 -8.43 -2.20 8.96
N VAL A 65 -8.22 -2.95 7.89
CA VAL A 65 -7.59 -4.27 7.94
C VAL A 65 -6.12 -4.08 7.64
N ALA A 66 -5.26 -4.56 8.53
CA ALA A 66 -3.81 -4.55 8.33
C ALA A 66 -3.29 -6.00 8.30
N ILE A 67 -2.40 -6.31 7.37
CA ILE A 67 -1.77 -7.62 7.24
C ILE A 67 -0.26 -7.45 7.41
N ASP A 68 0.29 -8.06 8.46
CA ASP A 68 1.72 -8.02 8.73
C ASP A 68 2.18 -9.21 9.59
N PRO A 69 2.95 -10.15 9.02
CA PRO A 69 3.44 -11.34 9.73
C PRO A 69 4.53 -11.03 10.76
N TYR A 70 5.09 -9.81 10.78
CA TYR A 70 6.27 -9.45 11.55
C TYR A 70 5.99 -8.45 12.68
N GLN A 71 4.73 -8.25 13.07
CA GLN A 71 4.39 -7.29 14.13
C GLN A 71 5.11 -7.53 15.46
N GLU A 72 5.43 -8.78 15.81
CA GLU A 72 6.24 -9.08 17.00
C GLU A 72 7.68 -8.57 16.88
N ARG A 73 8.29 -8.62 15.68
CA ARG A 73 9.61 -8.04 15.40
C ARG A 73 9.60 -6.52 15.55
N PHE A 74 8.48 -5.87 15.19
CA PHE A 74 8.25 -4.45 15.43
C PHE A 74 7.75 -4.14 16.85
N GLN A 75 7.84 -5.11 17.76
CA GLN A 75 7.43 -5.00 19.16
C GLN A 75 5.97 -4.56 19.33
N ASN A 76 5.10 -4.79 18.34
CA ASN A 76 3.73 -4.29 18.25
C ASN A 76 3.60 -2.77 18.44
N ILE A 77 4.63 -1.98 18.06
CA ILE A 77 4.59 -0.52 18.16
C ILE A 77 3.46 0.06 17.30
N GLY A 78 3.21 -0.49 16.10
CA GLY A 78 2.10 -0.05 15.25
C GLY A 78 0.75 -0.12 15.94
N VAL A 79 0.47 -1.23 16.64
CA VAL A 79 -0.77 -1.38 17.42
C VAL A 79 -0.86 -0.31 18.51
N ARG A 80 0.21 -0.08 19.27
CA ARG A 80 0.25 0.96 20.31
C ARG A 80 0.05 2.37 19.75
N ASN A 81 0.60 2.66 18.57
CA ASN A 81 0.42 3.95 17.91
C ASN A 81 -1.06 4.19 17.56
N ILE A 82 -1.74 3.18 17.02
CA ILE A 82 -3.17 3.25 16.73
C ILE A 82 -4.01 3.39 18.02
N GLU A 83 -3.63 2.70 19.09
CA GLU A 83 -4.28 2.85 20.41
C GLU A 83 -4.14 4.27 20.97
N LYS A 84 -2.94 4.87 20.91
CA LYS A 84 -2.69 6.26 21.34
C LYS A 84 -3.51 7.27 20.55
N LEU A 85 -3.81 6.97 19.28
CA LEU A 85 -4.70 7.78 18.45
C LEU A 85 -6.19 7.58 18.78
N GLY A 86 -6.53 6.64 19.66
CA GLY A 86 -7.91 6.30 20.01
C GLY A 86 -8.63 5.47 18.95
N LEU A 87 -7.89 4.87 18.01
CA LEU A 87 -8.43 4.18 16.83
C LEU A 87 -8.29 2.66 16.92
N GLY A 88 -7.84 2.11 18.07
CA GLY A 88 -7.62 0.67 18.24
C GLY A 88 -8.85 -0.19 17.93
N HIS A 89 -10.05 0.30 18.23
CA HIS A 89 -11.32 -0.38 17.94
C HIS A 89 -11.68 -0.47 16.44
N ASN A 90 -10.94 0.25 15.59
CA ASN A 90 -11.09 0.22 14.14
C ASN A 90 -10.05 -0.67 13.45
N LEU A 91 -9.06 -1.20 14.19
CA LEU A 91 -7.97 -2.00 13.61
C LEU A 91 -8.30 -3.49 13.67
N GLU A 92 -8.37 -4.13 12.51
CA GLU A 92 -8.37 -5.58 12.35
C GLU A 92 -6.98 -6.01 11.87
N LEU A 93 -6.14 -6.54 12.77
CA LEU A 93 -4.75 -6.92 12.44
C LEU A 93 -4.60 -8.44 12.25
N HIS A 94 -4.16 -8.84 11.06
CA HIS A 94 -3.79 -10.21 10.71
C HIS A 94 -2.28 -10.41 10.78
N ARG A 95 -1.82 -11.22 11.74
CA ARG A 95 -0.39 -11.57 11.92
C ARG A 95 0.00 -12.77 11.05
N ASN A 96 -0.16 -12.64 9.74
CA ASN A 96 0.15 -13.70 8.78
C ASN A 96 0.51 -13.08 7.42
N PHE A 97 0.95 -13.90 6.47
CA PHE A 97 1.31 -13.44 5.13
C PHE A 97 0.08 -13.07 4.28
N SER A 98 0.22 -12.05 3.44
CA SER A 98 -0.83 -11.57 2.53
C SER A 98 -1.37 -12.66 1.61
N HIS A 99 -0.50 -13.51 1.06
CA HIS A 99 -0.89 -14.64 0.21
C HIS A 99 -1.69 -15.74 0.94
N ILE A 100 -1.80 -15.68 2.26
CA ILE A 100 -2.70 -16.52 3.06
C ILE A 100 -3.98 -15.75 3.40
N VAL A 101 -3.85 -14.51 3.87
CA VAL A 101 -4.96 -13.72 4.40
C VAL A 101 -5.88 -13.16 3.31
N MET A 102 -5.33 -12.60 2.23
CA MET A 102 -6.15 -12.01 1.16
C MET A 102 -7.08 -13.02 0.46
N PRO A 103 -6.67 -14.28 0.17
CA PRO A 103 -7.61 -15.31 -0.29
C PRO A 103 -8.72 -15.61 0.72
N GLN A 104 -8.44 -15.58 2.03
CA GLN A 104 -9.44 -15.79 3.07
C GLN A 104 -10.47 -14.65 3.09
N LEU A 105 -10.00 -13.40 3.08
CA LEU A 105 -10.87 -12.21 2.98
C LEU A 105 -11.75 -12.27 1.72
N LEU A 106 -11.22 -12.77 0.61
CA LEU A 106 -11.98 -12.93 -0.62
C LEU A 106 -13.06 -14.01 -0.48
N ASN A 107 -12.74 -15.15 0.15
CA ASN A 107 -13.71 -16.21 0.44
C ASN A 107 -14.81 -15.74 1.41
N GLU A 108 -14.47 -14.85 2.33
CA GLU A 108 -15.42 -14.15 3.23
C GLU A 108 -16.26 -13.08 2.52
N LYS A 109 -16.05 -12.85 1.21
CA LYS A 109 -16.72 -11.82 0.42
C LYS A 109 -16.51 -10.40 0.98
N ARG A 110 -15.33 -10.15 1.55
CA ARG A 110 -14.93 -8.79 1.96
C ARG A 110 -14.65 -7.95 0.73
N SER A 111 -14.86 -6.64 0.86
CA SER A 111 -14.52 -5.65 -0.17
C SER A 111 -14.01 -4.36 0.45
N PHE A 112 -13.18 -3.63 -0.30
CA PHE A 112 -12.47 -2.45 0.17
C PHE A 112 -12.53 -1.30 -0.83
N ASP A 113 -12.53 -0.07 -0.30
CA ASP A 113 -12.47 1.17 -1.06
C ASP A 113 -11.02 1.61 -1.31
N LEU A 114 -10.09 1.18 -0.46
CA LEU A 114 -8.64 1.42 -0.57
C LEU A 114 -7.87 0.14 -0.21
N ILE A 115 -6.86 -0.19 -1.01
CA ILE A 115 -5.87 -1.22 -0.70
C ILE A 115 -4.47 -0.62 -0.87
N PHE A 116 -3.69 -0.54 0.20
CA PHE A 116 -2.30 -0.08 0.21
C PHE A 116 -1.35 -1.28 0.28
N ILE A 117 -0.36 -1.34 -0.61
CA ILE A 117 0.60 -2.45 -0.76
C ILE A 117 2.01 -1.92 -0.51
N ASP A 118 2.58 -2.33 0.63
CA ASP A 118 3.92 -2.00 1.12
C ASP A 118 4.53 -3.17 1.92
N GLY A 119 4.32 -4.40 1.43
CA GLY A 119 4.73 -5.64 2.10
C GLY A 119 6.01 -6.25 1.53
N ASP A 120 5.86 -7.30 0.74
CA ASP A 120 6.98 -7.96 0.08
C ASP A 120 7.39 -7.18 -1.17
N HIS A 121 8.65 -6.77 -1.26
CA HIS A 121 9.16 -6.04 -2.42
C HIS A 121 9.64 -6.94 -3.57
N ARG A 122 9.52 -8.27 -3.47
CA ARG A 122 9.80 -9.17 -4.60
C ARG A 122 8.65 -9.10 -5.61
N PHE A 123 8.98 -9.17 -6.90
CA PHE A 123 8.00 -9.00 -7.99
C PHE A 123 6.80 -9.95 -7.86
N ASP A 124 7.05 -11.22 -7.56
CA ASP A 124 6.03 -12.25 -7.37
C ASP A 124 5.13 -11.94 -6.16
N GLY A 125 5.71 -11.48 -5.05
CA GLY A 125 4.95 -11.01 -3.87
C GLY A 125 3.99 -9.87 -4.21
N ILE A 126 4.52 -8.79 -4.79
CA ILE A 126 3.72 -7.62 -5.20
C ILE A 126 2.64 -8.02 -6.22
N PHE A 127 2.97 -8.89 -7.18
CA PHE A 127 2.03 -9.33 -8.20
C PHE A 127 0.89 -10.16 -7.61
N VAL A 128 1.17 -11.04 -6.65
CA VAL A 128 0.16 -11.81 -5.92
C VAL A 128 -0.73 -10.89 -5.07
N ASP A 129 -0.14 -9.90 -4.39
CA ASP A 129 -0.90 -8.90 -3.64
C ASP A 129 -1.83 -8.12 -4.57
N PHE A 130 -1.35 -7.66 -5.73
CA PHE A 130 -2.18 -7.01 -6.74
C PHE A 130 -3.29 -7.93 -7.26
N PHE A 131 -2.99 -9.20 -7.52
CA PHE A 131 -3.97 -10.17 -8.03
C PHE A 131 -5.18 -10.33 -7.10
N TYR A 132 -4.94 -10.36 -5.78
CA TYR A 132 -6.02 -10.40 -4.79
C TYR A 132 -6.62 -9.03 -4.53
N ALA A 133 -5.81 -7.96 -4.51
CA ALA A 133 -6.30 -6.60 -4.33
C ALA A 133 -7.33 -6.24 -5.41
N ASP A 134 -7.05 -6.60 -6.66
CA ASP A 134 -7.99 -6.50 -7.77
C ASP A 134 -9.36 -7.14 -7.45
N ARG A 135 -9.39 -8.35 -6.87
CA ARG A 135 -10.64 -9.06 -6.56
C ARG A 135 -11.37 -8.51 -5.34
N LEU A 136 -10.63 -7.88 -4.44
CA LEU A 136 -11.12 -7.33 -3.18
C LEU A 136 -11.54 -5.86 -3.29
N LEU A 137 -11.22 -5.18 -4.39
CA LEU A 137 -11.44 -3.75 -4.54
C LEU A 137 -12.79 -3.43 -5.20
N ASP A 138 -13.56 -2.57 -4.56
CA ASP A 138 -14.83 -2.07 -5.09
C ASP A 138 -14.65 -1.11 -6.27
N MET A 139 -15.72 -0.94 -7.05
CA MET A 139 -15.77 0.03 -8.15
C MET A 139 -15.49 1.44 -7.65
N GLY A 140 -14.61 2.17 -8.33
CA GLY A 140 -14.17 3.50 -7.92
C GLY A 140 -13.13 3.52 -6.80
N GLY A 141 -12.81 2.36 -6.21
CA GLY A 141 -11.77 2.21 -5.19
C GLY A 141 -10.35 2.35 -5.73
N PHE A 142 -9.38 2.43 -4.81
CA PHE A 142 -7.98 2.71 -5.12
C PHE A 142 -7.05 1.58 -4.67
N ILE A 143 -6.08 1.22 -5.51
CA ILE A 143 -4.89 0.47 -5.13
C ILE A 143 -3.71 1.46 -5.11
N VAL A 144 -2.93 1.42 -4.04
CA VAL A 144 -1.75 2.26 -3.89
C VAL A 144 -0.54 1.37 -3.63
N PHE A 145 0.47 1.48 -4.48
CA PHE A 145 1.77 0.82 -4.31
C PHE A 145 2.77 1.78 -3.68
N HIS A 146 3.55 1.29 -2.73
CA HIS A 146 4.72 1.99 -2.22
C HIS A 146 6.02 1.52 -2.91
N ASP A 147 7.12 2.24 -2.70
CA ASP A 147 8.44 1.92 -3.26
C ASP A 147 8.47 1.77 -4.80
N THR A 148 7.85 2.71 -5.50
CA THR A 148 7.83 2.75 -6.98
C THR A 148 9.20 3.03 -7.61
N TRP A 149 10.24 3.28 -6.82
CA TRP A 149 11.62 3.30 -7.31
C TRP A 149 12.20 1.90 -7.49
N MET A 150 11.68 0.91 -6.77
CA MET A 150 12.13 -0.48 -6.91
C MET A 150 11.69 -1.06 -8.25
N ARG A 151 12.57 -1.86 -8.84
CA ARG A 151 12.35 -2.46 -10.16
C ARG A 151 11.16 -3.42 -10.17
N SER A 152 10.97 -4.18 -9.10
CA SER A 152 9.84 -5.10 -8.91
C SER A 152 8.51 -4.34 -8.94
N THR A 153 8.34 -3.30 -8.13
CA THR A 153 7.15 -2.44 -8.10
C THR A 153 6.90 -1.78 -9.46
N CYS A 154 7.95 -1.20 -10.06
CA CYS A 154 7.87 -0.62 -11.41
C CYS A 154 7.29 -1.58 -12.45
N MET A 155 7.68 -2.86 -12.39
CA MET A 155 7.24 -3.88 -13.34
C MET A 155 5.78 -4.26 -13.13
N VAL A 156 5.31 -4.37 -11.88
CA VAL A 156 3.88 -4.57 -11.59
C VAL A 156 3.07 -3.37 -12.05
N GLU A 157 3.49 -2.15 -11.74
CA GLU A 157 2.82 -0.94 -12.23
C GLU A 157 2.75 -0.88 -13.75
N SER A 158 3.83 -1.27 -14.46
CA SER A 158 3.81 -1.30 -15.91
C SER A 158 2.85 -2.35 -16.45
N PHE A 159 2.76 -3.51 -15.79
CA PHE A 159 1.75 -4.51 -16.10
C PHE A 159 0.34 -3.92 -15.96
N VAL A 160 0.02 -3.28 -14.82
CA VAL A 160 -1.28 -2.64 -14.62
C VAL A 160 -1.55 -1.60 -15.71
N LYS A 161 -0.63 -0.66 -15.95
CA LYS A 161 -0.79 0.40 -16.96
C LYS A 161 -1.03 -0.12 -18.39
N LYS A 162 -0.40 -1.23 -18.77
CA LYS A 162 -0.45 -1.74 -20.15
C LYS A 162 -1.51 -2.82 -20.38
N ASN A 163 -1.76 -3.65 -19.37
CA ASN A 163 -2.65 -4.80 -19.48
C ASN A 163 -4.01 -4.53 -18.87
N ARG A 164 -4.13 -3.67 -17.85
CA ARG A 164 -5.37 -3.51 -17.06
C ARG A 164 -6.12 -2.23 -17.44
N THR A 165 -6.98 -2.33 -18.47
CA THR A 165 -7.84 -1.22 -18.92
C THR A 165 -8.92 -0.83 -17.92
N ASP A 166 -9.18 -1.71 -16.96
CA ASP A 166 -10.12 -1.51 -15.85
C ASP A 166 -9.55 -0.65 -14.71
N PHE A 167 -8.28 -0.24 -14.83
CA PHE A 167 -7.61 0.68 -13.91
C PHE A 167 -7.13 1.96 -14.61
N LYS A 168 -7.24 3.09 -13.91
CA LYS A 168 -6.71 4.39 -14.31
C LYS A 168 -5.61 4.82 -13.34
N TYR A 169 -4.43 5.15 -13.86
CA TYR A 169 -3.35 5.74 -13.05
C TYR A 169 -3.71 7.17 -12.63
N ILE A 170 -3.53 7.47 -11.35
CA ILE A 170 -3.78 8.78 -10.76
C ILE A 170 -2.43 9.35 -10.32
N ARG A 171 -2.11 10.55 -10.82
CA ARG A 171 -0.88 11.24 -10.41
C ARG A 171 -1.09 11.89 -9.05
N VAL A 172 -0.20 11.62 -8.12
CA VAL A 172 -0.12 12.27 -6.81
C VAL A 172 1.19 13.05 -6.68
N GLU A 173 1.33 13.82 -5.60
CA GLU A 173 2.48 14.70 -5.35
C GLU A 173 3.76 13.94 -5.00
N ASP A 174 3.66 12.70 -4.48
CA ASP A 174 4.80 11.88 -4.10
C ASP A 174 5.08 10.81 -5.17
N GLU A 175 6.28 10.86 -5.75
CA GLU A 175 6.66 9.92 -6.81
C GLU A 175 6.88 8.49 -6.30
N ASN A 176 7.01 8.28 -4.99
CA ASN A 176 7.14 6.94 -4.40
C ASN A 176 5.79 6.23 -4.19
N LEU A 177 4.69 6.86 -4.58
CA LEU A 177 3.34 6.27 -4.53
C LEU A 177 2.77 6.06 -5.93
N GLY A 178 2.45 4.81 -6.25
CA GLY A 178 1.77 4.43 -7.48
C GLY A 178 0.28 4.25 -7.25
N VAL A 179 -0.54 5.23 -7.62
CA VAL A 179 -1.99 5.22 -7.35
C VAL A 179 -2.79 4.80 -8.58
N PHE A 180 -3.67 3.82 -8.41
CA PHE A 180 -4.55 3.29 -9.45
C PHE A 180 -5.99 3.24 -8.97
N GLN A 181 -6.91 3.85 -9.73
CA GLN A 181 -8.33 3.79 -9.46
C GLN A 181 -9.00 2.74 -10.34
N ARG A 182 -9.86 1.90 -9.77
CA ARG A 182 -10.74 1.02 -10.54
C ARG A 182 -11.81 1.84 -11.25
N VAL A 183 -11.84 1.74 -12.58
CA VAL A 183 -12.80 2.43 -13.45
C VAL A 183 -13.69 1.47 -14.25
N GLY A 184 -13.44 0.16 -14.11
CA GLY A 184 -14.23 -0.89 -14.75
C GLY A 184 -13.93 -2.26 -14.18
N TRP A 185 -14.44 -3.29 -14.86
CA TRP A 185 -14.16 -4.68 -14.57
C TRP A 185 -13.24 -5.26 -15.63
N ASP A 186 -12.40 -6.20 -15.21
CA ASP A 186 -11.51 -6.92 -16.10
C ASP A 186 -12.31 -7.69 -17.16
N ASN A 187 -12.20 -7.25 -18.41
CA ASN A 187 -12.85 -7.83 -19.58
C ASN A 187 -11.83 -8.35 -20.60
N ARG A 188 -10.60 -8.62 -20.16
CA ARG A 188 -9.53 -9.13 -21.02
C ARG A 188 -9.88 -10.52 -21.55
N ASP A 189 -9.50 -10.75 -22.80
CA ASP A 189 -9.65 -12.06 -23.43
C ASP A 189 -8.79 -13.12 -22.74
N TRP A 190 -9.20 -14.39 -22.86
CA TRP A 190 -8.54 -15.55 -22.24
C TRP A 190 -7.02 -15.64 -22.48
N ILE A 191 -6.55 -15.20 -23.66
CA ILE A 191 -5.13 -15.23 -24.06
C ILE A 191 -4.46 -13.85 -24.03
N HIS A 192 -5.10 -12.85 -23.41
CA HIS A 192 -4.59 -11.48 -23.41
C HIS A 192 -3.23 -11.37 -22.72
N PHE A 193 -2.25 -10.81 -23.45
CA PHE A 193 -0.97 -10.42 -22.90
C PHE A 193 -0.39 -9.26 -23.70
N LYS A 194 0.06 -8.22 -23.00
CA LYS A 194 0.85 -7.12 -23.56
C LYS A 194 2.16 -7.01 -22.80
N GLU A 195 3.27 -7.01 -23.52
CA GLU A 195 4.60 -6.86 -22.94
C GLU A 195 4.72 -5.59 -22.09
N PHE A 196 5.13 -5.76 -20.84
CA PHE A 196 5.15 -4.70 -19.83
C PHE A 196 6.53 -4.39 -19.29
N TYR A 197 7.58 -4.85 -19.97
CA TYR A 197 8.94 -4.40 -19.67
C TYR A 197 9.12 -2.90 -19.93
N THR A 198 9.98 -2.23 -19.14
CA THR A 198 10.40 -0.84 -19.41
C THR A 198 11.90 -0.65 -19.20
N MET A 199 12.57 0.00 -20.15
CA MET A 199 13.97 0.43 -19.98
C MET A 199 14.10 1.54 -18.93
N LYS A 200 13.07 2.38 -18.79
CA LYS A 200 13.02 3.47 -17.81
C LYS A 200 13.12 2.98 -16.37
N SER A 201 12.47 1.86 -16.03
CA SER A 201 12.57 1.27 -14.68
C SER A 201 13.95 0.68 -14.39
N TYR A 202 14.68 0.22 -15.41
CA TYR A 202 16.07 -0.22 -15.24
C TYR A 202 16.97 0.94 -14.84
N THR A 203 16.86 2.05 -15.56
CA THR A 203 17.64 3.26 -15.29
C THR A 203 17.32 3.87 -13.93
N LYS A 204 16.03 3.97 -13.55
CA LYS A 204 15.62 4.50 -12.22
C LYS A 204 16.17 3.64 -11.08
N PHE A 205 16.09 2.31 -11.21
CA PHE A 205 16.63 1.38 -10.23
C PHE A 205 18.15 1.54 -10.07
N GLN A 206 18.92 1.55 -11.16
CA GLN A 206 20.38 1.72 -11.12
C GLN A 206 20.79 3.02 -10.41
N VAL A 207 20.14 4.14 -10.74
CA VAL A 207 20.41 5.44 -10.08
C VAL A 207 20.13 5.39 -8.58
N MET A 208 19.03 4.76 -8.16
CA MET A 208 18.66 4.67 -6.75
C MET A 208 19.52 3.65 -6.00
N ALA A 209 19.84 2.51 -6.61
CA ALA A 209 20.72 1.49 -6.06
C ALA A 209 22.12 2.05 -5.78
N ASP A 210 22.66 2.85 -6.70
CA ASP A 210 23.91 3.58 -6.51
C ASP A 210 23.85 4.58 -5.35
N LEU A 211 22.74 5.31 -5.20
CA LEU A 211 22.52 6.28 -4.12
C LEU A 211 22.41 5.63 -2.73
N ILE A 212 21.79 4.45 -2.63
CA ILE A 212 21.58 3.73 -1.37
C ILE A 212 22.66 2.70 -1.06
N GLY A 213 23.69 2.58 -1.90
CA GLY A 213 24.81 1.66 -1.71
C GLY A 213 24.47 0.18 -1.90
N GLN A 214 23.34 -0.14 -2.54
CA GLN A 214 23.06 -1.50 -2.99
C GLN A 214 23.84 -1.75 -4.29
N LYS A 215 24.98 -2.43 -4.19
CA LYS A 215 25.65 -2.99 -5.37
C LYS A 215 24.92 -4.26 -5.77
N ASP A 216 24.55 -4.36 -7.05
CA ASP A 216 23.98 -5.57 -7.64
C ASP A 216 24.84 -6.82 -7.32
N VAL A 217 24.17 -7.92 -7.00
CA VAL A 217 24.71 -9.30 -7.03
C VAL A 217 24.46 -9.88 -8.40
#